data_AF-A0A4D9D310-F1
#
_entry.id   AF-A0A4D9D310-F1
#
_cell.length_a   1.000
_cell.length_b   1.000
_cell.length_c   1.000
_cell.angle_alpha   90.00
_cell.angle_beta   90.00
_cell.angle_gamma   90.00
#
_symmetry.space_group_name_H-M   'P 1'
#
loop_
_entity.id
_entity.type
_entity.pdbx_description
1 polymer ?
#
loop_
_entity_poly.entity_id
_entity_poly.type
_entity_poly.pdbx_seq_one_letter_code
_entity_poly.pdbx_strand_id
1 'polypeptide(L)'
;MPASPQTGGSCVRSASFRRDNSLNTVLIRGHLPLSSRSAPFGALGCSYPQPQVRLLGTAASLNARPSSPPQPPFDWIGLEEEKKIWGDFESNGEAVLVQDLRSDHAGETGAVYIYAGAQAAMKWGGGGRFSAGSRAFVQTHHATESEHLAYFERLLDPGMKSKLLPFWRISGWCLGFFPTLLGGESVLFLTVEAVETFVEAHYQEQIYPLQCSGRFPELLKLLRHCCEEEVHHKEDAQARWLQGRGFGEVEDRPRLARLWAWVVGAGSRAAVAVCRKI
;
A
#
# COMPACT_ATOMS: atom_id res chain seq x y z
N MET A 1 -63.53 1.64 -45.59
CA MET A 1 -62.92 1.10 -44.35
C MET A 1 -61.75 2.01 -43.96
N PRO A 2 -61.45 2.16 -42.65
CA PRO A 2 -61.21 3.47 -42.05
C PRO A 2 -59.75 3.82 -41.74
N ALA A 3 -59.56 5.12 -41.47
CA ALA A 3 -58.66 5.77 -40.51
C ALA A 3 -57.14 5.54 -40.58
N SER A 4 -56.42 6.60 -40.97
CA SER A 4 -55.05 6.88 -40.50
C SER A 4 -55.07 7.42 -39.05
N PRO A 5 -53.98 7.21 -38.29
CA PRO A 5 -53.52 8.23 -37.37
C PRO A 5 -52.02 8.54 -37.46
N GLN A 6 -51.80 9.85 -37.59
CA GLN A 6 -50.77 10.75 -37.05
C GLN A 6 -49.46 10.25 -36.43
N THR A 7 -48.45 11.01 -36.83
CA THR A 7 -47.07 11.19 -36.36
C THR A 7 -46.94 11.62 -34.89
N GLY A 8 -45.94 11.09 -34.18
CA GLY A 8 -45.43 11.64 -32.92
C GLY A 8 -43.90 11.66 -32.94
N GLY A 9 -43.31 12.85 -33.00
CA GLY A 9 -41.87 13.07 -32.82
C GLY A 9 -41.50 13.14 -31.34
N SER A 10 -40.29 12.69 -30.99
CA SER A 10 -39.70 12.88 -29.66
C SER A 10 -38.42 13.69 -29.76
N CYS A 11 -38.32 14.66 -28.86
CA CYS A 11 -37.37 15.76 -28.79
C CYS A 11 -36.30 15.46 -27.74
N VAL A 12 -35.04 15.73 -28.11
CA VAL A 12 -33.84 15.65 -27.27
C VAL A 12 -33.84 16.77 -26.24
N ARG A 13 -33.53 16.47 -24.96
CA ARG A 13 -33.11 17.49 -23.99
C ARG A 13 -31.91 17.03 -23.15
N SER A 14 -30.83 17.79 -23.32
CA SER A 14 -29.60 17.80 -22.54
C SER A 14 -29.81 18.39 -21.14
N ALA A 15 -29.14 17.85 -20.12
CA ALA A 15 -29.10 18.40 -18.77
C ALA A 15 -27.77 19.13 -18.52
N SER A 16 -27.85 20.38 -18.10
CA SER A 16 -26.72 21.25 -17.71
C SER A 16 -26.60 21.29 -16.18
N PHE A 17 -25.40 21.01 -15.68
CA PHE A 17 -25.01 21.07 -14.27
C PHE A 17 -24.65 22.50 -13.86
N ARG A 18 -25.25 23.00 -12.77
CA ARG A 18 -24.98 24.34 -12.21
C ARG A 18 -24.33 24.18 -10.82
N ARG A 19 -23.16 24.79 -10.61
CA ARG A 19 -22.48 24.91 -9.31
C ARG A 19 -23.08 26.09 -8.55
N ASP A 20 -23.24 25.96 -7.24
CA ASP A 20 -23.51 27.09 -6.35
C ASP A 20 -22.50 27.11 -5.20
N ASN A 21 -22.05 28.32 -4.88
CA ASN A 21 -20.93 28.60 -3.97
C ASN A 21 -21.39 29.73 -3.04
N SER A 22 -21.63 29.44 -1.76
CA SER A 22 -21.84 30.51 -0.77
C SER A 22 -21.28 30.15 0.61
N LEU A 23 -20.40 31.03 1.08
CA LEU A 23 -19.91 31.14 2.44
C LEU A 23 -20.98 31.82 3.30
N ASN A 24 -21.16 31.38 4.55
CA ASN A 24 -21.62 32.28 5.61
C ASN A 24 -21.16 31.82 6.99
N THR A 25 -20.47 32.74 7.66
CA THR A 25 -20.06 32.72 9.06
C THR A 25 -21.22 33.18 9.95
N VAL A 26 -21.54 32.44 11.01
CA VAL A 26 -22.33 32.97 12.14
C VAL A 26 -21.71 32.53 13.46
N LEU A 27 -21.24 33.53 14.20
CA LEU A 27 -20.82 33.52 15.60
C LEU A 27 -22.06 33.60 16.49
N ILE A 28 -22.29 32.67 17.44
CA ILE A 28 -23.08 32.94 18.65
C ILE A 28 -22.47 32.22 19.87
N ARG A 29 -22.20 33.04 20.90
CA ARG A 29 -21.78 32.73 22.27
C ARG A 29 -23.00 32.29 23.10
N GLY A 30 -22.88 31.30 23.98
CA GLY A 30 -23.90 30.99 24.99
C GLY A 30 -23.45 29.92 25.99
N HIS A 31 -23.33 30.30 27.26
CA HIS A 31 -22.96 29.47 28.41
C HIS A 31 -24.19 28.78 29.05
N LEU A 32 -24.07 27.46 29.30
CA LEU A 32 -24.58 26.61 30.43
C LEU A 32 -26.10 26.62 30.80
N PRO A 33 -26.68 25.57 31.47
CA PRO A 33 -26.05 24.58 32.34
C PRO A 33 -26.47 23.09 32.17
N LEU A 34 -25.78 22.25 32.94
CA LEU A 34 -25.97 20.81 33.15
C LEU A 34 -27.40 20.45 33.57
N SER A 35 -27.97 19.43 32.94
CA SER A 35 -29.04 18.61 33.54
C SER A 35 -28.95 17.17 33.06
N SER A 36 -28.81 16.30 34.05
CA SER A 36 -28.83 14.84 33.98
C SER A 36 -30.16 14.32 33.44
N ARG A 37 -30.12 13.43 32.45
CA ARG A 37 -31.10 12.35 32.29
C ARG A 37 -30.55 11.27 31.37
N SER A 38 -30.35 10.10 31.96
CA SER A 38 -30.07 8.83 31.33
C SER A 38 -31.23 8.40 30.42
N ALA A 39 -30.90 7.99 29.20
CA ALA A 39 -31.76 7.20 28.32
C ALA A 39 -30.94 6.06 27.70
N PRO A 40 -31.53 4.87 27.50
CA PRO A 40 -30.80 3.65 27.23
C PRO A 40 -30.47 3.55 25.73
N PHE A 41 -29.19 3.41 25.39
CA PHE A 41 -28.79 2.99 24.05
C PHE A 41 -28.93 1.47 23.96
N GLY A 42 -29.94 1.03 23.22
CA GLY A 42 -30.00 -0.32 22.68
C GLY A 42 -28.87 -0.49 21.65
N ALA A 43 -27.80 -1.15 22.07
CA ALA A 43 -26.75 -1.63 21.18
C ALA A 43 -27.19 -2.96 20.57
N LEU A 44 -27.49 -2.96 19.27
CA LEU A 44 -27.40 -4.18 18.46
C LEU A 44 -25.91 -4.56 18.40
N GLY A 45 -25.53 -5.48 19.27
CA GLY A 45 -24.16 -5.98 19.38
C GLY A 45 -23.81 -6.92 18.23
N CYS A 46 -23.12 -6.39 17.21
CA CYS A 46 -22.16 -7.20 16.47
C CYS A 46 -20.89 -7.29 17.33
N SER A 47 -20.83 -8.29 18.21
CA SER A 47 -19.64 -8.58 19.00
C SER A 47 -18.54 -9.13 18.09
N TYR A 48 -17.51 -8.32 17.86
CA TYR A 48 -16.24 -8.80 17.32
C TYR A 48 -15.56 -9.67 18.39
N PRO A 49 -15.21 -10.93 18.13
CA PRO A 49 -14.50 -11.73 19.12
C PRO A 49 -13.11 -11.15 19.37
N GLN A 50 -12.81 -10.86 20.63
CA GLN A 50 -11.47 -10.52 21.09
C GLN A 50 -10.53 -11.71 20.83
N PRO A 51 -9.31 -11.51 20.29
CA PRO A 51 -8.37 -12.60 20.12
C PRO A 51 -7.92 -13.09 21.50
N GLN A 52 -8.27 -14.34 21.83
CA GLN A 52 -7.74 -15.02 23.01
C GLN A 52 -6.27 -15.33 22.77
N VAL A 53 -5.37 -14.66 23.50
CA VAL A 53 -3.95 -15.01 23.53
C VAL A 53 -3.81 -16.35 24.25
N ARG A 54 -3.73 -17.43 23.47
CA ARG A 54 -3.49 -18.78 23.96
C ARG A 54 -1.99 -18.98 24.11
N LEU A 55 -1.49 -18.87 25.34
CA LEU A 55 -0.13 -19.30 25.70
C LEU A 55 -0.04 -20.83 25.57
N LEU A 56 0.45 -21.32 24.44
CA LEU A 56 0.79 -22.73 24.22
C LEU A 56 2.11 -22.81 23.46
N GLY A 57 3.11 -23.45 24.08
CA GLY A 57 4.28 -23.97 23.37
C GLY A 57 5.61 -23.67 24.05
N THR A 58 6.21 -24.70 24.64
CA THR A 58 7.58 -24.72 25.16
C THR A 58 8.62 -24.44 24.07
N ALA A 59 9.76 -23.87 24.46
CA ALA A 59 10.84 -23.33 23.62
C ALA A 59 11.61 -24.34 22.71
N ALA A 60 11.03 -25.49 22.37
CA ALA A 60 11.68 -26.55 21.60
C ALA A 60 11.19 -26.69 20.14
N SER A 61 10.41 -25.74 19.63
CA SER A 61 9.88 -25.76 18.25
C SER A 61 10.23 -24.49 17.47
N LEU A 62 11.49 -24.04 17.54
CA LEU A 62 11.98 -22.88 16.76
C LEU A 62 12.95 -23.25 15.62
N ASN A 63 13.22 -24.54 15.39
CA ASN A 63 14.26 -24.98 14.43
C ASN A 63 13.79 -25.86 13.27
N ALA A 64 12.49 -25.96 13.00
CA ALA A 64 12.01 -26.53 11.74
C ALA A 64 11.67 -25.40 10.77
N ARG A 65 12.63 -24.99 9.93
CA ARG A 65 12.36 -24.13 8.78
C ARG A 65 11.60 -24.97 7.74
N PRO A 66 10.39 -24.60 7.29
CA PRO A 66 9.86 -25.15 6.05
C PRO A 66 10.84 -24.84 4.91
N SER A 67 11.12 -25.85 4.08
CA SER A 67 11.95 -25.71 2.89
C SER A 67 11.14 -24.95 1.84
N SER A 68 11.29 -23.63 1.86
CA SER A 68 10.57 -22.63 1.05
C SER A 68 9.17 -22.29 1.60
N PRO A 69 8.77 -21.01 1.66
CA PRO A 69 7.37 -20.65 1.81
C PRO A 69 6.58 -21.25 0.63
N PRO A 70 5.31 -21.64 0.82
CA PRO A 70 4.46 -22.03 -0.29
C PRO A 70 4.40 -20.86 -1.26
N GLN A 71 4.93 -21.03 -2.47
CA GLN A 71 4.77 -20.06 -3.56
C GLN A 71 3.28 -19.74 -3.68
N PRO A 72 2.87 -18.47 -3.72
CA PRO A 72 1.45 -18.15 -3.79
C PRO A 72 0.83 -18.81 -5.03
N PRO A 73 -0.37 -19.39 -4.89
CA PRO A 73 -0.96 -20.25 -5.91
C PRO A 73 -1.67 -19.39 -6.97
N PHE A 74 -0.94 -18.50 -7.65
CA PHE A 74 -1.51 -17.75 -8.76
C PHE A 74 -1.76 -18.68 -9.95
N ASP A 75 -2.93 -18.55 -10.57
CA ASP A 75 -3.21 -19.15 -11.87
C ASP A 75 -2.46 -18.37 -12.95
N TRP A 76 -1.20 -18.74 -13.16
CA TRP A 76 -0.35 -18.09 -14.16
C TRP A 76 -0.86 -18.29 -15.59
N ILE A 77 -1.63 -19.34 -15.87
CA ILE A 77 -2.25 -19.51 -17.19
C ILE A 77 -3.36 -18.47 -17.33
N GLY A 78 -4.22 -18.35 -16.32
CA GLY A 78 -5.26 -17.32 -16.27
C GLY A 78 -4.71 -15.89 -16.41
N LEU A 79 -3.63 -15.57 -15.68
CA LEU A 79 -2.93 -14.27 -15.79
C LEU A 79 -2.42 -14.00 -17.21
N GLU A 80 -1.84 -14.99 -17.88
CA GLU A 80 -1.35 -14.84 -19.26
C GLU A 80 -2.51 -14.66 -20.26
N GLU A 81 -3.65 -15.32 -20.05
CA GLU A 81 -4.85 -15.08 -20.85
C GLU A 81 -5.43 -13.68 -20.63
N GLU A 82 -5.47 -13.20 -19.38
CA GLU A 82 -5.86 -11.82 -19.05
C GLU A 82 -4.91 -10.81 -19.70
N LYS A 83 -3.60 -11.07 -19.69
CA LYS A 83 -2.58 -10.18 -20.27
C LYS A 83 -2.78 -9.91 -21.75
N LYS A 84 -3.21 -10.91 -22.52
CA LYS A 84 -3.43 -10.77 -23.99
C LYS A 84 -4.42 -9.66 -24.35
N ILE A 85 -5.37 -9.38 -23.46
CA ILE A 85 -6.45 -8.39 -23.69
C ILE A 85 -6.21 -7.06 -22.96
N TRP A 86 -5.05 -6.89 -22.29
CA TRP A 86 -4.68 -5.59 -21.72
C TRP A 86 -4.45 -4.52 -22.81
N GLY A 87 -3.90 -4.93 -23.96
CA GLY A 87 -3.58 -4.03 -25.08
C GLY A 87 -4.80 -3.47 -25.83
N ASP A 88 -5.90 -4.21 -25.88
CA ASP A 88 -7.17 -3.71 -26.44
C ASP A 88 -7.70 -2.50 -25.66
N PHE A 89 -7.23 -2.34 -24.41
CA PHE A 89 -7.60 -1.27 -23.52
C PHE A 89 -6.73 0.00 -23.58
N GLU A 90 -5.55 -0.08 -24.18
CA GLU A 90 -4.75 1.11 -24.52
C GLU A 90 -5.50 2.01 -25.51
N SER A 91 -6.35 1.44 -26.38
CA SER A 91 -7.11 2.18 -27.40
C SER A 91 -8.37 2.90 -26.89
N ASN A 92 -8.87 2.54 -25.69
CA ASN A 92 -10.12 3.08 -25.12
C ASN A 92 -9.92 4.02 -23.91
N GLY A 93 -8.68 4.39 -23.59
CA GLY A 93 -8.36 5.26 -22.45
C GLY A 93 -8.04 4.53 -21.13
N GLU A 94 -7.95 3.19 -21.12
CA GLU A 94 -7.38 2.42 -19.99
C GLU A 94 -5.90 2.02 -20.22
N ALA A 95 -5.14 2.87 -20.93
CA ALA A 95 -3.67 2.82 -20.92
C ALA A 95 -3.07 2.91 -19.50
N VAL A 96 -3.89 3.20 -18.49
CA VAL A 96 -3.55 3.30 -17.07
C VAL A 96 -3.10 1.97 -16.48
N LEU A 97 -3.68 0.82 -16.88
CA LEU A 97 -3.37 -0.47 -16.23
C LEU A 97 -1.90 -0.87 -16.41
N VAL A 98 -1.41 -0.91 -17.65
CA VAL A 98 0.00 -1.28 -17.91
C VAL A 98 0.94 -0.23 -17.33
N GLN A 99 0.52 1.04 -17.24
CA GLN A 99 1.30 2.09 -16.58
C GLN A 99 1.40 1.89 -15.07
N ASP A 100 0.32 1.43 -14.43
CA ASP A 100 0.27 1.11 -13.01
C ASP A 100 1.13 -0.12 -12.69
N LEU A 101 0.99 -1.20 -13.47
CA LEU A 101 1.84 -2.38 -13.30
C LEU A 101 3.33 -2.07 -13.57
N ARG A 102 3.62 -1.11 -14.44
CA ARG A 102 4.98 -0.59 -14.63
C ARG A 102 5.48 0.15 -13.41
N SER A 103 4.63 0.94 -12.74
CA SER A 103 4.99 1.56 -11.48
C SER A 103 5.16 0.56 -10.35
N ASP A 104 4.40 -0.53 -10.32
CA ASP A 104 4.61 -1.62 -9.35
C ASP A 104 5.97 -2.27 -9.58
N HIS A 105 6.30 -2.67 -10.81
CA HIS A 105 7.60 -3.23 -11.14
C HIS A 105 8.78 -2.31 -10.73
N ALA A 106 8.62 -0.99 -10.88
CA ALA A 106 9.60 -0.02 -10.40
C ALA A 106 9.62 0.09 -8.87
N GLY A 107 8.44 0.06 -8.24
CA GLY A 107 8.24 0.10 -6.79
C GLY A 107 8.88 -1.08 -6.10
N GLU A 108 8.57 -2.31 -6.54
CA GLU A 108 9.16 -3.55 -6.03
C GLU A 108 10.69 -3.56 -6.20
N THR A 109 11.19 -3.07 -7.34
CA THR A 109 12.64 -2.88 -7.53
C THR A 109 13.22 -1.91 -6.49
N GLY A 110 12.51 -0.83 -6.18
CA GLY A 110 12.87 0.12 -5.14
C GLY A 110 12.86 -0.52 -3.75
N ALA A 111 11.80 -1.25 -3.41
CA ALA A 111 11.57 -1.89 -2.12
C ALA A 111 12.67 -2.92 -1.78
N VAL A 112 13.00 -3.82 -2.72
CA VAL A 112 14.14 -4.73 -2.61
C VAL A 112 15.42 -3.96 -2.23
N TYR A 113 15.65 -2.83 -2.89
CA TYR A 113 16.87 -2.04 -2.66
C TYR A 113 16.81 -1.18 -1.40
N ILE A 114 15.63 -0.79 -0.89
CA ILE A 114 15.49 -0.21 0.45
C ILE A 114 16.05 -1.18 1.48
N TYR A 115 15.62 -2.45 1.44
CA TYR A 115 16.16 -3.42 2.40
C TYR A 115 17.64 -3.73 2.14
N ALA A 116 18.11 -3.80 0.89
CA ALA A 116 19.54 -3.95 0.60
C ALA A 116 20.39 -2.77 1.15
N GLY A 117 19.87 -1.55 1.06
CA GLY A 117 20.45 -0.35 1.66
C GLY A 117 20.49 -0.44 3.18
N ALA A 118 19.40 -0.85 3.82
CA ALA A 118 19.35 -1.06 5.27
C ALA A 118 20.37 -2.12 5.73
N GLN A 119 20.49 -3.24 5.01
CA GLN A 119 21.50 -4.27 5.28
C GLN A 119 22.93 -3.70 5.19
N ALA A 120 23.21 -2.89 4.17
CA ALA A 120 24.51 -2.26 4.01
C ALA A 120 24.82 -1.27 5.15
N ALA A 121 23.84 -0.47 5.56
CA ALA A 121 23.96 0.42 6.71
C ALA A 121 24.21 -0.34 8.02
N MET A 122 23.54 -1.48 8.22
CA MET A 122 23.76 -2.34 9.39
C MET A 122 25.17 -2.93 9.45
N LYS A 123 25.70 -3.35 8.30
CA LYS A 123 27.09 -3.83 8.19
C LYS A 123 28.09 -2.71 8.48
N TRP A 124 27.84 -1.51 7.94
CA TRP A 124 28.76 -0.38 8.07
C TRP A 124 28.73 0.28 9.44
N GLY A 125 27.56 0.38 10.07
CA GLY A 125 27.37 1.01 11.37
C GLY A 125 28.03 0.25 12.53
N GLY A 126 28.41 -1.02 12.36
CA GLY A 126 28.99 -1.87 13.39
C GLY A 126 27.94 -2.72 14.13
N GLY A 127 28.28 -3.98 14.39
CA GLY A 127 27.33 -5.05 14.78
C GLY A 127 26.54 -4.82 16.08
N GLY A 128 26.99 -3.91 16.95
CA GLY A 128 26.33 -3.60 18.22
C GLY A 128 25.21 -2.55 18.15
N ARG A 129 25.05 -1.83 17.03
CA ARG A 129 24.05 -0.74 16.89
C ARG A 129 22.64 -1.21 16.54
N PHE A 130 22.50 -2.46 16.12
CA PHE A 130 21.25 -3.01 15.61
C PHE A 130 20.91 -4.30 16.36
N SER A 131 19.65 -4.44 16.75
CA SER A 131 19.17 -5.65 17.42
C SER A 131 19.17 -6.85 16.47
N ALA A 132 19.12 -8.07 17.03
CA ALA A 132 18.85 -9.27 16.24
C ALA A 132 17.46 -9.18 15.57
N GLY A 133 16.50 -8.53 16.25
CA GLY A 133 15.16 -8.28 15.75
C GLY A 133 15.15 -7.41 14.49
N SER A 134 15.89 -6.31 14.44
CA SER A 134 15.94 -5.44 13.25
C SER A 134 16.66 -6.09 12.07
N ARG A 135 17.69 -6.91 12.32
CA ARG A 135 18.30 -7.73 11.27
C ARG A 135 17.33 -8.75 10.69
N ALA A 136 16.57 -9.43 11.54
CA ALA A 136 15.56 -10.39 11.11
C ALA A 136 14.44 -9.70 10.31
N PHE A 137 13.96 -8.56 10.78
CA PHE A 137 13.00 -7.70 10.07
C PHE A 137 13.47 -7.42 8.63
N VAL A 138 14.66 -6.84 8.48
CA VAL A 138 15.19 -6.49 7.16
C VAL A 138 15.37 -7.73 6.26
N GLN A 139 15.76 -8.87 6.81
CA GLN A 139 15.92 -10.10 6.03
C GLN A 139 14.58 -10.67 5.55
N THR A 140 13.58 -10.72 6.43
CA THR A 140 12.26 -11.24 6.10
C THR A 140 11.61 -10.37 5.04
N HIS A 141 11.52 -9.05 5.27
CA HIS A 141 10.88 -8.16 4.30
C HIS A 141 11.63 -8.10 2.98
N HIS A 142 12.97 -8.08 2.97
CA HIS A 142 13.74 -8.18 1.73
C HIS A 142 13.36 -9.44 0.90
N ALA A 143 13.10 -10.57 1.57
CA ALA A 143 12.71 -11.80 0.88
C ALA A 143 11.33 -11.64 0.24
N THR A 144 10.35 -11.10 0.98
CA THR A 144 9.01 -10.82 0.46
C THR A 144 9.05 -9.86 -0.74
N GLU A 145 9.75 -8.73 -0.66
CA GLU A 145 9.88 -7.80 -1.80
C GLU A 145 10.55 -8.46 -3.02
N SER A 146 11.50 -9.38 -2.77
CA SER A 146 12.15 -10.10 -3.85
C SER A 146 11.18 -11.06 -4.55
N GLU A 147 10.24 -11.64 -3.81
CA GLU A 147 9.17 -12.47 -4.36
C GLU A 147 8.15 -11.62 -5.12
N HIS A 148 7.71 -10.49 -4.57
CA HIS A 148 6.86 -9.51 -5.27
C HIS A 148 7.48 -9.09 -6.61
N LEU A 149 8.74 -8.64 -6.60
CA LEU A 149 9.45 -8.28 -7.82
C LEU A 149 9.50 -9.45 -8.81
N ALA A 150 9.71 -10.68 -8.35
CA ALA A 150 9.72 -11.86 -9.20
C ALA A 150 8.34 -12.11 -9.86
N TYR A 151 7.23 -11.81 -9.18
CA TYR A 151 5.89 -11.90 -9.77
C TYR A 151 5.73 -10.94 -10.95
N PHE A 152 6.12 -9.67 -10.78
CA PHE A 152 6.04 -8.70 -11.86
C PHE A 152 7.06 -8.93 -12.97
N GLU A 153 8.26 -9.42 -12.64
CA GLU A 153 9.28 -9.81 -13.64
C GLU A 153 8.79 -10.99 -14.51
N ARG A 154 7.99 -11.89 -13.94
CA ARG A 154 7.35 -13.00 -14.68
C ARG A 154 6.16 -12.51 -15.50
N LEU A 155 5.29 -11.71 -14.90
CA LEU A 155 4.02 -11.28 -15.50
C LEU A 155 4.22 -10.34 -16.69
N LEU A 156 5.12 -9.36 -16.53
CA LEU A 156 5.27 -8.27 -17.50
C LEU A 156 6.23 -8.64 -18.62
N ASP A 157 5.86 -8.31 -19.85
CA ASP A 157 6.77 -8.39 -20.99
C ASP A 157 7.81 -7.25 -20.94
N PRO A 158 8.96 -7.36 -21.61
CA PRO A 158 10.03 -6.34 -21.53
C PRO A 158 9.59 -4.91 -21.87
N GLY A 159 8.60 -4.73 -22.76
CA GLY A 159 8.05 -3.41 -23.10
C GLY A 159 7.10 -2.82 -22.05
N MET A 160 6.57 -3.65 -21.14
CA MET A 160 5.68 -3.25 -20.05
C MET A 160 6.46 -2.88 -18.78
N LYS A 161 7.66 -3.44 -18.59
CA LYS A 161 8.52 -3.18 -17.43
C LYS A 161 9.06 -1.75 -17.38
N SER A 162 9.44 -1.31 -16.18
CA SER A 162 10.07 0.00 -15.99
C SER A 162 11.42 0.07 -16.68
N LYS A 163 11.69 1.15 -17.42
CA LYS A 163 12.96 1.34 -18.13
C LYS A 163 14.07 1.94 -17.28
N LEU A 164 13.72 2.52 -16.12
CA LEU A 164 14.64 3.26 -15.25
C LEU A 164 15.13 2.43 -14.04
N LEU A 165 15.23 1.10 -14.18
CA LEU A 165 15.63 0.21 -13.07
C LEU A 165 16.92 0.64 -12.35
N PRO A 166 18.02 1.04 -13.03
CA PRO A 166 19.21 1.50 -12.32
C PRO A 166 18.93 2.69 -11.38
N PHE A 167 18.07 3.61 -11.80
CA PHE A 167 17.68 4.76 -10.99
C PHE A 167 16.86 4.34 -9.76
N TRP A 168 15.91 3.42 -9.92
CA TRP A 168 15.10 2.91 -8.80
C TRP A 168 15.92 2.12 -7.79
N ARG A 169 16.88 1.32 -8.27
CA ARG A 169 17.84 0.60 -7.43
C ARG A 169 18.67 1.54 -6.56
N ILE A 170 19.23 2.58 -7.17
CA ILE A 170 20.03 3.59 -6.43
C ILE A 170 19.14 4.34 -5.43
N SER A 171 17.94 4.75 -5.85
CA SER A 171 17.03 5.53 -5.01
C SER A 171 16.55 4.71 -3.80
N GLY A 172 16.12 3.48 -4.02
CA GLY A 172 15.72 2.55 -2.96
C GLY A 172 16.89 2.29 -2.00
N TRP A 173 18.08 1.99 -2.55
CA TRP A 173 19.28 1.77 -1.73
C TRP A 173 19.60 2.96 -0.84
N CYS A 174 19.59 4.18 -1.39
CA CYS A 174 19.82 5.40 -0.61
C CYS A 174 18.75 5.59 0.47
N LEU A 175 17.47 5.39 0.14
CA LEU A 175 16.36 5.54 1.06
C LEU A 175 16.40 4.53 2.22
N GLY A 176 16.90 3.32 1.98
CA GLY A 176 17.15 2.35 3.05
C GLY A 176 18.44 2.60 3.82
N PHE A 177 19.51 3.00 3.14
CA PHE A 177 20.84 3.11 3.71
C PHE A 177 20.98 4.31 4.65
N PHE A 178 20.68 5.52 4.18
CA PHE A 178 20.97 6.74 4.95
C PHE A 178 20.15 6.85 6.24
N PRO A 179 18.82 6.63 6.23
CA PRO A 179 18.02 6.72 7.46
C PRO A 179 18.44 5.67 8.49
N THR A 180 18.71 4.43 8.05
CA THR A 180 19.20 3.35 8.92
C THR A 180 20.58 3.67 9.50
N LEU A 181 21.50 4.21 8.70
CA LEU A 181 22.86 4.52 9.15
C LEU A 181 22.88 5.65 10.19
N LEU A 182 22.10 6.71 9.95
CA LEU A 182 22.10 7.92 10.76
C LEU A 182 21.21 7.77 12.01
N GLY A 183 20.04 7.15 11.85
CA GLY A 183 19.01 7.07 12.87
C GLY A 183 18.79 5.68 13.49
N GLY A 184 19.55 4.68 13.06
CA GLY A 184 19.45 3.32 13.59
C GLY A 184 18.13 2.62 13.21
N GLU A 185 17.78 1.58 13.97
CA GLU A 185 16.58 0.78 13.71
C GLU A 185 15.27 1.55 13.86
N SER A 186 15.20 2.55 14.75
CA SER A 186 13.99 3.36 14.91
C SER A 186 13.65 4.17 13.65
N VAL A 187 14.65 4.78 13.01
CA VAL A 187 14.41 5.58 11.80
C VAL A 187 14.21 4.68 10.57
N LEU A 188 14.82 3.49 10.55
CA LEU A 188 14.48 2.46 9.57
C LEU A 188 12.97 2.12 9.64
N PHE A 189 12.44 1.80 10.81
CA PHE A 189 11.03 1.45 10.96
C PHE A 189 10.08 2.59 10.54
N LEU A 190 10.40 3.84 10.91
CA LEU A 190 9.65 5.01 10.42
C LEU A 190 9.67 5.16 8.90
N THR A 191 10.80 4.82 8.28
CA THR A 191 10.96 4.92 6.83
C THR A 191 10.13 3.86 6.14
N VAL A 192 10.20 2.60 6.60
CA VAL A 192 9.38 1.51 6.07
C VAL A 192 7.90 1.82 6.25
N GLU A 193 7.45 2.16 7.46
CA GLU A 193 6.04 2.49 7.70
C GLU A 193 5.54 3.61 6.77
N ALA A 194 6.36 4.63 6.50
CA ALA A 194 6.01 5.72 5.59
C ALA A 194 5.95 5.28 4.12
N VAL A 195 6.87 4.41 3.69
CA VAL A 195 6.86 3.82 2.35
C VAL A 195 5.61 2.95 2.20
N GLU A 196 5.35 2.04 3.13
CA GLU A 196 4.23 1.11 3.02
C GLU A 196 2.87 1.76 3.16
N THR A 197 2.78 2.87 3.89
CA THR A 197 1.56 3.71 3.88
C THR A 197 1.26 4.24 2.48
N PHE A 198 2.28 4.59 1.70
CA PHE A 198 2.10 5.00 0.32
C PHE A 198 1.79 3.80 -0.58
N VAL A 199 2.52 2.70 -0.43
CA VAL A 199 2.37 1.50 -1.26
C VAL A 199 0.97 0.89 -1.09
N GLU A 200 0.47 0.78 0.14
CA GLU A 200 -0.91 0.35 0.42
C GLU A 200 -1.92 1.22 -0.35
N ALA A 201 -1.81 2.55 -0.27
CA ALA A 201 -2.71 3.44 -0.98
C ALA A 201 -2.60 3.27 -2.50
N HIS A 202 -1.39 3.07 -3.03
CA HIS A 202 -1.16 2.83 -4.45
C HIS A 202 -1.81 1.53 -4.93
N TYR A 203 -1.67 0.44 -4.19
CA TYR A 203 -2.36 -0.82 -4.51
C TYR A 203 -3.88 -0.66 -4.46
N GLN A 204 -4.42 0.04 -3.46
CA GLN A 204 -5.86 0.28 -3.35
C GLN A 204 -6.42 1.09 -4.53
N GLU A 205 -5.66 2.05 -5.06
CA GLU A 205 -6.00 2.79 -6.28
C GLU A 205 -6.17 1.88 -7.50
N GLN A 206 -5.42 0.77 -7.58
CA GLN A 206 -5.52 -0.23 -8.65
C GLN A 206 -6.58 -1.30 -8.38
N ILE A 207 -6.68 -1.78 -7.14
CA ILE A 207 -7.58 -2.85 -6.71
C ILE A 207 -9.04 -2.42 -6.85
N TYR A 208 -9.38 -1.19 -6.44
CA TYR A 208 -10.77 -0.74 -6.38
C TYR A 208 -11.46 -0.75 -7.76
N PRO A 209 -10.89 -0.16 -8.84
CA PRO A 209 -11.47 -0.24 -10.18
C PRO A 209 -11.63 -1.67 -10.71
N LEU A 210 -10.63 -2.53 -10.49
CA LEU A 210 -10.68 -3.94 -10.91
C LEU A 210 -11.79 -4.72 -10.20
N GLN A 211 -11.92 -4.50 -8.89
CA GLN A 211 -12.98 -5.10 -8.10
C GLN A 211 -14.38 -4.61 -8.53
N CYS A 212 -14.55 -3.31 -8.78
CA CYS A 212 -15.83 -2.76 -9.22
C CYS A 212 -16.23 -3.22 -10.62
N SER A 213 -15.27 -3.38 -11.53
CA SER A 213 -15.54 -3.85 -12.88
C SER A 213 -15.73 -5.36 -12.98
N GLY A 214 -15.23 -6.13 -12.00
CA GLY A 214 -15.22 -7.60 -12.02
C GLY A 214 -14.29 -8.18 -13.09
N ARG A 215 -13.37 -7.36 -13.62
CA ARG A 215 -12.42 -7.73 -14.67
C ARG A 215 -11.09 -8.15 -14.07
N PHE A 216 -10.36 -8.97 -14.83
CA PHE A 216 -9.04 -9.48 -14.48
C PHE A 216 -8.97 -10.09 -13.06
N PRO A 217 -9.82 -11.09 -12.75
CA PRO A 217 -9.87 -11.71 -11.43
C PRO A 217 -8.52 -12.30 -10.98
N GLU A 218 -7.68 -12.79 -11.88
CA GLU A 218 -6.36 -13.33 -11.50
C GLU A 218 -5.38 -12.21 -11.18
N LEU A 219 -5.36 -11.12 -11.97
CA LEU A 219 -4.57 -9.93 -11.63
C LEU A 219 -5.00 -9.32 -10.29
N LEU A 220 -6.32 -9.23 -10.06
CA LEU A 220 -6.86 -8.73 -8.79
C LEU A 220 -6.40 -9.55 -7.59
N LYS A 221 -6.30 -10.88 -7.72
CA LYS A 221 -5.76 -11.75 -6.66
C LYS A 221 -4.28 -11.45 -6.40
N LEU A 222 -3.48 -11.26 -7.45
CA LEU A 222 -2.06 -10.93 -7.34
C LEU A 222 -1.86 -9.60 -6.62
N LEU A 223 -2.55 -8.54 -7.05
CA LEU A 223 -2.43 -7.21 -6.44
C LEU A 223 -2.91 -7.20 -4.99
N ARG A 224 -3.98 -7.94 -4.66
CA ARG A 224 -4.44 -8.08 -3.27
C ARG A 224 -3.44 -8.82 -2.39
N HIS A 225 -2.84 -9.89 -2.91
CA HIS A 225 -1.82 -10.62 -2.17
C HIS A 225 -0.65 -9.71 -1.80
N CYS A 226 -0.09 -8.98 -2.78
CA CYS A 226 0.99 -8.04 -2.51
C CYS A 226 0.54 -6.97 -1.51
N CYS A 227 -0.64 -6.35 -1.72
CA CYS A 227 -1.18 -5.34 -0.81
C CYS A 227 -1.36 -5.84 0.64
N GLU A 228 -1.79 -7.09 0.84
CA GLU A 228 -1.93 -7.69 2.17
C GLU A 228 -0.57 -7.85 2.86
N GLU A 229 0.46 -8.26 2.12
CA GLU A 229 1.83 -8.35 2.64
C GLU A 229 2.38 -6.95 2.97
N GLU A 230 2.11 -5.92 2.16
CA GLU A 230 2.54 -4.55 2.45
C GLU A 230 1.86 -3.93 3.67
N VAL A 231 0.58 -4.26 3.90
CA VAL A 231 -0.10 -3.88 5.14
C VAL A 231 0.59 -4.53 6.33
N HIS A 232 0.98 -5.80 6.23
CA HIS A 232 1.74 -6.47 7.29
C HIS A 232 3.13 -5.84 7.49
N HIS A 233 3.81 -5.41 6.43
CA HIS A 233 5.09 -4.70 6.51
C HIS A 233 4.97 -3.39 7.29
N LYS A 234 3.95 -2.60 6.96
CA LYS A 234 3.61 -1.36 7.67
C LYS A 234 3.35 -1.60 9.15
N GLU A 235 2.54 -2.60 9.47
CA GLU A 235 2.17 -2.93 10.84
C GLU A 235 3.35 -3.45 11.67
N ASP A 236 4.21 -4.33 11.12
CA ASP A 236 5.41 -4.80 11.82
C ASP A 236 6.39 -3.64 12.08
N ALA A 237 6.60 -2.76 11.08
CA ALA A 237 7.43 -1.57 11.25
C ALA A 237 6.88 -0.66 12.36
N GLN A 238 5.59 -0.36 12.34
CA GLN A 238 4.94 0.46 13.36
C GLN A 238 5.04 -0.17 14.76
N ALA A 239 4.79 -1.47 14.89
CA ALA A 239 4.85 -2.19 16.15
C ALA A 239 6.27 -2.14 16.76
N ARG A 240 7.31 -2.38 15.94
CA ARG A 240 8.71 -2.32 16.38
C ARG A 240 9.15 -0.92 16.76
N TRP A 241 8.68 0.08 16.02
CA TRP A 241 8.95 1.47 16.35
C TRP A 241 8.38 1.85 17.73
N LEU A 242 7.16 1.41 18.04
CA LEU A 242 6.52 1.65 19.33
C LEU A 242 7.21 0.89 20.47
N GLN A 243 7.62 -0.36 20.26
CA GLN A 243 8.35 -1.15 21.27
C GLN A 243 9.67 -0.49 21.70
N GLY A 244 10.36 0.19 20.78
CA GLY A 244 11.60 0.90 21.06
C GLY A 244 11.46 2.15 21.94
N ARG A 245 10.23 2.64 22.22
CA ARG A 245 9.98 3.90 22.94
C ARG A 245 9.69 3.78 24.44
N GLY A 246 9.70 2.57 24.99
CA GLY A 246 9.41 2.35 26.41
C GLY A 246 7.95 2.69 26.80
N PHE A 247 7.50 2.21 27.95
CA PHE A 247 6.16 2.49 28.48
C PHE A 247 6.09 3.96 28.93
N GLY A 248 5.50 4.85 28.12
CA GLY A 248 5.18 6.24 28.51
C GLY A 248 5.38 7.32 27.45
N GLU A 249 6.11 7.07 26.35
CA GLU A 249 6.35 8.05 25.27
C GLU A 249 5.33 7.96 24.11
N VAL A 250 4.11 7.51 24.41
CA VAL A 250 3.09 7.17 23.38
C VAL A 250 2.36 8.41 22.84
N GLU A 251 2.54 9.57 23.46
CA GLU A 251 1.53 10.63 23.32
C GLU A 251 1.72 11.60 22.15
N ASP A 252 2.85 11.57 21.42
CA ASP A 252 2.98 12.36 20.19
C ASP A 252 4.04 11.85 19.20
N ARG A 253 3.66 11.66 17.93
CA ARG A 253 4.63 11.37 16.86
C ARG A 253 5.49 12.64 16.63
N PRO A 254 6.84 12.53 16.71
CA PRO A 254 7.71 13.69 16.53
C PRO A 254 7.42 14.42 15.22
N ARG A 255 7.47 15.75 15.23
CA ARG A 255 7.24 16.58 14.02
C ARG A 255 8.16 16.16 12.87
N LEU A 256 9.39 15.76 13.18
CA LEU A 256 10.35 15.26 12.20
C LEU A 256 9.89 13.95 11.54
N ALA A 257 9.30 13.02 12.29
CA ALA A 257 8.75 11.78 11.73
C ALA A 257 7.56 12.06 10.80
N ARG A 258 6.70 13.03 11.14
CA ARG A 258 5.61 13.47 10.25
C ARG A 258 6.14 14.14 8.98
N LEU A 259 7.14 15.02 9.11
CA LEU A 259 7.79 15.65 7.98
C LEU A 259 8.45 14.59 7.07
N TRP A 260 9.15 13.63 7.66
CA TRP A 260 9.78 12.53 6.92
C TRP A 260 8.76 11.71 6.15
N ALA A 261 7.66 11.30 6.79
CA ALA A 261 6.58 10.59 6.12
C ALA A 261 5.98 11.38 4.95
N TRP A 262 5.83 12.70 5.11
CA TRP A 262 5.40 13.58 4.02
C TRP A 262 6.41 13.61 2.86
N VAL A 263 7.71 13.71 3.16
CA VAL A 263 8.79 13.70 2.14
C VAL A 263 8.79 12.38 1.38
N VAL A 264 8.75 11.25 2.09
CA VAL A 264 8.68 9.91 1.48
C VAL A 264 7.45 9.80 0.59
N GLY A 265 6.26 10.11 1.11
CA GLY A 265 5.03 10.05 0.31
C GLY A 265 5.03 10.98 -0.90
N ALA A 266 5.60 12.18 -0.79
CA ALA A 266 5.73 13.11 -1.92
C ALA A 266 6.70 12.57 -2.99
N GLY A 267 7.84 12.03 -2.56
CA GLY A 267 8.81 11.38 -3.43
C GLY A 267 8.21 10.17 -4.16
N SER A 268 7.49 9.30 -3.45
CA SER A 268 6.87 8.11 -4.04
C SER A 268 5.79 8.47 -5.06
N ARG A 269 4.94 9.47 -4.79
CA ARG A 269 3.98 10.00 -5.78
C ARG A 269 4.66 10.50 -7.05
N ALA A 270 5.77 11.24 -6.89
CA ALA A 270 6.54 11.73 -8.03
C ALA A 270 7.18 10.58 -8.82
N ALA A 271 7.70 9.56 -8.14
CA ALA A 271 8.27 8.36 -8.76
C ALA A 271 7.21 7.61 -9.58
N VAL A 272 6.03 7.32 -9.01
CA VAL A 272 4.92 6.69 -9.74
C VAL A 272 4.52 7.50 -10.97
N ALA A 273 4.43 8.83 -10.86
CA ALA A 273 4.10 9.69 -12.00
C ALA A 273 5.15 9.63 -13.14
N VAL A 274 6.42 9.40 -12.80
CA VAL A 274 7.49 9.17 -13.78
C VAL A 274 7.39 7.77 -14.37
N CYS A 275 7.23 6.73 -13.55
CA CYS A 275 7.13 5.33 -13.98
C CYS A 275 5.94 5.10 -14.91
N ARG A 276 4.78 5.70 -14.63
CA ARG A 276 3.60 5.61 -15.50
C ARG A 276 3.90 6.14 -16.92
N LYS A 277 4.84 7.07 -17.08
CA LYS A 277 5.15 7.70 -18.38
C LYS A 277 6.28 7.04 -19.16
N ILE A 278 7.20 6.32 -18.51
CA ILE A 278 8.50 5.91 -19.09
C ILE A 278 8.71 4.40 -19.05
#